data_AF-A0A7L0UE32-F1
#
_entry.id   AF-A0A7L0UE32-F1
#
_cell.length_a   1.000
_cell.length_b   1.000
_cell.length_c   1.000
_cell.angle_alpha   90.00
_cell.angle_beta   90.00
_cell.angle_gamma   90.00
#
_symmetry.space_group_name_H-M   'P 1'
#
loop_
_entity.id
_entity.type
_entity.pdbx_description
1 polymer ?
#
loop_
_entity_poly.entity_id
_entity_poly.type
_entity_poly.pdbx_seq_one_letter_code
_entity_poly.pdbx_strand_id
1 'polypeptide(L)'
;GDYAVNNANRLLYKRAPAQPMGIRHKVVSSNQPPGPGTYTLPRLVGPNTVYTRASPCYSMQGKSKNNGFSEDLAKTPGPAAFPRVEQDVYKKRAPAYVMGTKTQLRGDPTVKPGPADYYLGQVR
;
A
#
# COMPACT_ATOMS: atom_id res chain seq x y z
N GLY A 1 -23.74 73.98 44.34
CA GLY A 1 -23.14 73.43 45.57
C GLY A 1 -24.02 72.27 45.96
N ASP A 2 -23.65 71.07 45.50
CA ASP A 2 -24.63 70.04 45.18
C ASP A 2 -24.50 68.85 46.13
N TYR A 3 -24.71 69.10 47.42
CA TYR A 3 -24.74 68.04 48.42
C TYR A 3 -26.15 67.47 48.53
N ALA A 4 -26.44 66.42 47.77
CA ALA A 4 -27.66 65.62 47.91
C ALA A 4 -27.48 64.51 48.96
N VAL A 5 -27.97 64.74 50.18
CA VAL A 5 -27.88 63.82 51.33
C VAL A 5 -28.71 62.53 51.15
N ASN A 6 -29.60 62.50 50.16
CA ASN A 6 -30.67 61.49 50.05
C ASN A 6 -30.22 60.05 49.73
N ASN A 7 -28.94 59.82 49.42
CA ASN A 7 -28.42 58.48 49.10
C ASN A 7 -27.70 57.77 50.25
N ALA A 8 -27.40 58.46 51.36
CA ALA A 8 -26.59 57.89 52.45
C ALA A 8 -27.31 56.80 53.24
N ASN A 9 -28.63 56.93 53.44
CA ASN A 9 -29.41 55.98 54.25
C ASN A 9 -29.56 54.59 53.62
N ARG A 10 -29.33 54.45 52.30
CA ARG A 10 -29.42 53.15 51.60
C ARG A 10 -28.25 52.22 51.92
N LEU A 11 -27.11 52.76 52.38
CA LEU A 11 -25.90 52.00 52.69
C LEU A 11 -25.78 51.66 54.19
N LEU A 12 -26.49 52.38 55.06
CA LEU A 12 -26.41 52.21 56.52
C LEU A 12 -27.33 51.10 57.06
N TYR A 13 -28.45 50.83 56.40
CA TYR A 13 -29.44 49.86 56.87
C TYR A 13 -29.67 48.74 55.85
N LYS A 14 -29.64 47.49 56.31
CA LYS A 14 -30.03 46.33 55.49
C LYS A 14 -31.52 46.42 55.17
N ARG A 15 -31.86 46.56 53.90
CA ARG A 15 -33.24 46.48 53.40
C ARG A 15 -33.60 45.03 53.10
N ALA A 16 -34.81 44.61 53.42
CA ALA A 16 -35.33 43.29 53.04
C ALA A 16 -35.31 43.13 51.50
N PRO A 17 -35.01 41.93 50.97
CA PRO A 17 -34.94 41.70 49.53
C PRO A 17 -36.31 41.98 48.88
N ALA A 18 -36.34 42.91 47.92
CA ALA A 18 -37.53 43.17 47.12
C ALA A 18 -37.60 42.14 45.98
N GLN A 19 -38.66 41.34 45.94
CA GLN A 19 -38.90 40.40 44.86
C GLN A 19 -39.39 41.17 43.61
N PRO A 20 -38.73 41.06 42.45
CA PRO A 20 -39.23 41.69 41.23
C PRO A 20 -40.53 41.00 40.77
N MET A 21 -41.64 41.73 40.71
CA MET A 21 -42.95 41.22 40.29
C MET A 21 -43.10 41.03 38.76
N GLY A 22 -42.05 41.31 37.97
CA GLY A 22 -42.21 41.55 36.52
C GLY A 22 -41.22 40.89 35.57
N ILE A 23 -40.23 40.12 36.05
CA ILE A 23 -39.26 39.48 35.14
C ILE A 23 -39.68 38.03 34.91
N ARG A 24 -40.22 37.73 33.72
CA ARG A 24 -40.34 36.34 33.26
C ARG A 24 -38.98 35.90 32.73
N HIS A 25 -38.41 34.86 33.32
CA HIS A 25 -37.24 34.19 32.72
C HIS A 25 -37.62 33.77 31.30
N LYS A 26 -36.85 34.17 30.29
CA LYS A 26 -36.98 33.55 28.96
C LYS A 26 -36.73 32.06 29.17
N VAL A 27 -37.70 31.22 28.79
CA VAL A 27 -37.47 29.78 28.66
C VAL A 27 -36.39 29.64 27.60
N VAL A 28 -35.15 29.42 28.03
CA VAL A 28 -34.09 28.98 27.13
C VAL A 28 -34.46 27.55 26.75
N SER A 29 -35.22 27.43 25.67
CA SER A 29 -35.56 26.16 25.05
C SER A 29 -34.35 25.63 24.29
N SER A 30 -33.24 25.36 24.97
CA SER A 30 -32.06 24.74 24.33
C SER A 30 -32.23 23.23 24.16
N ASN A 31 -33.22 22.63 24.81
CA ASN A 31 -33.44 21.18 24.82
C ASN A 31 -34.83 20.83 24.28
N GLN A 32 -35.14 21.23 23.04
CA GLN A 32 -36.25 20.55 22.35
C GLN A 32 -35.79 19.13 22.03
N PRO A 33 -36.52 18.09 22.48
CA PRO A 33 -36.18 16.74 22.11
C PRO A 33 -36.27 16.60 20.59
N PRO A 34 -35.39 15.79 19.96
CA PRO A 34 -35.49 15.47 18.55
C PRO A 34 -36.92 15.04 18.20
N GLY A 35 -37.46 15.60 17.11
CA GLY A 35 -38.76 15.20 16.56
C GLY A 35 -38.82 13.70 16.22
N PRO A 36 -40.03 13.13 16.06
CA PRO A 36 -40.18 11.72 15.72
C PRO A 36 -39.38 11.39 14.45
N GLY A 37 -38.52 10.37 14.53
CA GLY A 37 -37.64 9.96 13.42
C GLY A 37 -36.35 10.75 13.24
N THR A 38 -36.06 11.76 14.06
CA THR A 38 -34.81 12.55 13.96
C THR A 38 -33.65 11.99 14.78
N TYR A 39 -33.85 10.85 15.45
CA TYR A 39 -32.79 10.14 16.14
C TYR A 39 -31.83 9.50 15.13
N THR A 40 -30.59 9.99 15.07
CA THR A 40 -29.52 9.32 14.35
C THR A 40 -28.97 8.18 15.19
N LEU A 41 -29.18 6.94 14.75
CA LEU A 41 -28.58 5.79 15.40
C LEU A 41 -27.06 5.78 15.11
N PRO A 42 -26.24 5.47 16.13
CA PRO A 42 -24.81 5.25 15.92
C PRO A 42 -24.63 4.09 14.94
N ARG A 43 -23.59 4.17 14.11
CA ARG A 43 -23.17 3.05 13.26
C ARG A 43 -22.93 1.81 14.14
N LEU A 44 -23.57 0.69 13.81
CA LEU A 44 -23.48 -0.57 14.58
C LEU A 44 -22.39 -1.53 14.07
N VAL A 45 -21.91 -1.32 12.84
CA VAL A 45 -20.95 -2.20 12.15
C VAL A 45 -19.89 -1.40 11.40
N GLY A 46 -18.63 -1.79 11.56
CA GLY A 46 -17.47 -1.14 10.95
C GLY A 46 -16.62 -0.34 11.95
N PRO A 47 -15.55 0.32 11.49
CA PRO A 47 -14.66 1.08 12.37
C PRO A 47 -15.41 2.28 12.96
N ASN A 48 -15.08 2.64 14.22
CA ASN A 48 -15.65 3.76 14.97
C ASN A 48 -17.11 3.59 15.44
N THR A 49 -17.43 2.47 16.08
CA THR A 49 -18.68 2.26 16.82
C THR A 49 -18.62 2.97 18.19
N VAL A 50 -19.68 3.72 18.54
CA VAL A 50 -19.72 4.56 19.76
C VAL A 50 -19.79 3.73 21.05
N TYR A 51 -20.50 2.61 21.01
CA TYR A 51 -20.88 1.85 22.22
C TYR A 51 -20.22 0.48 22.34
N THR A 52 -19.62 -0.02 21.27
CA THR A 52 -19.01 -1.35 21.21
C THR A 52 -17.62 -1.24 20.60
N ARG A 53 -16.73 -2.18 20.91
CA ARG A 53 -15.47 -2.31 20.18
C ARG A 53 -15.74 -3.08 18.89
N ALA A 54 -15.47 -2.47 17.75
CA ALA A 54 -15.58 -3.12 16.44
C ALA A 54 -14.26 -3.74 16.00
N SER A 55 -14.33 -4.91 15.38
CA SER A 55 -13.18 -5.52 14.69
C SER A 55 -12.78 -4.69 13.46
N PRO A 56 -11.52 -4.78 12.99
CA PRO A 56 -11.08 -4.11 11.78
C PRO A 56 -11.97 -4.47 10.58
N CYS A 57 -12.37 -3.45 9.81
CA CYS A 57 -13.11 -3.63 8.56
C CYS A 57 -12.16 -3.40 7.39
N TYR A 58 -11.78 -4.48 6.72
CA TYR A 58 -10.92 -4.42 5.54
C TYR A 58 -11.78 -4.34 4.28
N SER A 59 -11.46 -3.41 3.39
CA SER A 59 -11.96 -3.38 2.03
C SER A 59 -10.85 -3.78 1.07
N MET A 60 -11.19 -4.54 0.03
CA MET A 60 -10.27 -4.76 -1.09
C MET A 60 -10.56 -3.71 -2.16
N GLN A 61 -9.60 -2.83 -2.41
CA GLN A 61 -9.65 -1.95 -3.57
C GLN A 61 -9.31 -2.77 -4.83
N GLY A 62 -10.08 -2.56 -5.91
CA GLY A 62 -9.78 -3.18 -7.20
C GLY A 62 -8.41 -2.77 -7.73
N LYS A 63 -7.75 -3.67 -8.46
CA LYS A 63 -6.46 -3.37 -9.12
C LYS A 63 -6.67 -2.24 -10.14
N SER A 64 -5.85 -1.20 -10.07
CA SER A 64 -5.77 -0.18 -11.12
C SER A 64 -5.36 -0.87 -12.42
N LYS A 65 -6.16 -0.68 -13.47
CA LYS A 65 -5.86 -1.16 -14.82
C LYS A 65 -4.60 -0.48 -15.37
N ASN A 66 -4.49 0.82 -15.13
CA ASN A 66 -3.45 1.68 -15.67
C ASN A 66 -2.04 1.15 -15.35
N ASN A 67 -1.28 0.84 -16.40
CA ASN A 67 0.14 0.47 -16.39
C ASN A 67 0.44 -0.92 -15.77
N GLY A 68 -0.54 -1.82 -15.70
CA GLY A 68 -0.33 -3.20 -15.27
C GLY A 68 0.45 -4.03 -16.30
N PHE A 69 1.20 -5.03 -15.83
CA PHE A 69 1.91 -5.99 -16.70
C PHE A 69 0.98 -6.77 -17.66
N SER A 70 -0.32 -6.83 -17.35
CA SER A 70 -1.35 -7.37 -18.23
C SER A 70 -1.71 -6.47 -19.41
N GLU A 71 -1.53 -5.15 -19.28
CA GLU A 71 -1.76 -4.18 -20.35
C GLU A 71 -0.49 -3.90 -21.14
N ASP A 72 0.65 -3.85 -20.46
CA ASP A 72 1.95 -3.63 -21.06
C ASP A 72 2.61 -4.97 -21.44
N LEU A 73 2.20 -5.50 -22.60
CA LEU A 73 2.75 -6.73 -23.18
C LEU A 73 4.27 -6.62 -23.44
N ALA A 74 4.82 -5.42 -23.57
CA ALA A 74 6.26 -5.24 -23.76
C ALA A 74 7.06 -5.55 -22.49
N LYS A 75 6.44 -5.43 -21.30
CA LYS A 75 7.07 -5.78 -20.01
C LYS A 75 7.07 -7.27 -19.70
N THR A 76 6.30 -8.07 -20.44
CA THR A 76 6.14 -9.50 -20.16
C THR A 76 6.76 -10.32 -21.29
N PRO A 77 8.08 -10.62 -21.23
CA PRO A 77 8.70 -11.49 -22.23
C PRO A 77 7.93 -12.81 -22.32
N GLY A 78 7.67 -13.26 -23.56
CA GLY A 78 6.96 -14.52 -23.79
C GLY A 78 7.72 -15.74 -23.21
N PRO A 79 7.08 -16.91 -23.10
CA PRO A 79 7.70 -18.10 -22.51
C PRO A 79 8.99 -18.54 -23.23
N ALA A 80 9.12 -18.20 -24.51
CA ALA A 80 10.30 -18.51 -25.33
C ALA A 80 11.38 -17.41 -25.33
N ALA A 81 11.16 -16.28 -24.65
CA ALA A 81 12.13 -15.17 -24.62
C ALA A 81 13.27 -15.40 -23.60
N PHE A 82 13.13 -16.38 -22.71
CA PHE A 82 14.19 -16.74 -21.77
C PHE A 82 15.19 -17.71 -22.42
N PRO A 83 16.50 -17.45 -22.34
CA PRO A 83 17.51 -18.37 -22.84
C PRO A 83 17.51 -19.66 -22.00
N ARG A 84 17.82 -20.80 -22.63
CA ARG A 84 18.07 -22.04 -21.90
C ARG A 84 19.36 -21.89 -21.11
N VAL A 85 19.27 -22.04 -19.79
CA VAL A 85 20.42 -22.05 -18.88
C VAL A 85 20.74 -23.51 -18.54
N GLU A 86 22.01 -23.89 -18.70
CA GLU A 86 22.51 -25.20 -18.27
C GLU A 86 22.24 -25.41 -16.77
N GLN A 87 21.72 -26.57 -16.39
CA GLN A 87 21.31 -26.85 -15.01
C GLN A 87 22.50 -26.82 -14.03
N ASP A 88 23.70 -27.10 -14.54
CA ASP A 88 24.97 -27.09 -13.80
C ASP A 88 25.30 -25.72 -13.19
N VAL A 89 24.69 -24.65 -13.69
CA VAL A 89 24.88 -23.27 -13.19
C VAL A 89 24.32 -23.08 -11.79
N TYR A 90 23.20 -23.75 -11.45
CA TYR A 90 22.51 -23.55 -10.18
C TYR A 90 22.27 -24.85 -9.39
N LYS A 91 22.53 -26.01 -10.01
CA LYS A 91 22.45 -27.32 -9.36
C LYS A 91 23.71 -28.11 -9.66
N LYS A 92 24.25 -28.76 -8.63
CA LYS A 92 25.31 -29.75 -8.85
C LYS A 92 24.74 -30.92 -9.64
N ARG A 93 25.26 -31.13 -10.85
CA ARG A 93 24.89 -32.26 -11.68
C ARG A 93 25.41 -33.57 -11.11
N ALA A 94 24.60 -34.61 -11.27
CA ALA A 94 24.99 -35.96 -10.92
C ALA A 94 26.19 -36.42 -11.77
N PRO A 95 27.11 -37.22 -11.23
CA PRO A 95 28.23 -37.74 -12.00
C PRO A 95 27.73 -38.54 -13.21
N ALA A 96 28.26 -38.23 -14.38
CA ALA A 96 27.95 -38.94 -15.62
C ALA A 96 29.03 -39.99 -15.89
N TYR A 97 28.63 -41.26 -15.94
CA TYR A 97 29.51 -42.39 -16.22
C TYR A 97 29.28 -42.91 -17.63
N VAL A 98 30.35 -43.36 -18.28
CA VAL A 98 30.31 -44.01 -19.59
C VAL A 98 31.06 -45.33 -19.45
N MET A 99 30.48 -46.44 -19.91
CA MET A 99 31.05 -47.79 -19.78
C MET A 99 32.10 -48.12 -20.86
N GLY A 100 32.42 -47.17 -21.74
CA GLY A 100 33.39 -47.32 -22.83
C GLY A 100 34.54 -46.34 -22.71
N THR A 101 35.67 -46.68 -23.33
CA THR A 101 36.82 -45.77 -23.48
C THR A 101 36.39 -44.53 -24.25
N LYS A 102 36.62 -43.34 -23.69
CA LYS A 102 36.55 -42.09 -24.45
C LYS A 102 37.71 -42.10 -25.44
N THR A 103 37.46 -42.54 -26.67
CA THR A 103 38.43 -42.36 -27.74
C THR A 103 38.52 -40.87 -28.00
N GLN A 104 39.50 -40.21 -27.39
CA GLN A 104 39.97 -38.94 -27.94
C GLN A 104 40.46 -39.29 -29.34
N LEU A 105 39.65 -39.02 -30.36
CA LEU A 105 40.11 -39.04 -31.73
C LEU A 105 41.13 -37.90 -31.83
N ARG A 106 42.36 -38.17 -31.40
CA ARG A 106 43.50 -37.36 -31.76
C ARG A 106 43.62 -37.57 -33.26
N GLY A 107 42.92 -36.72 -34.02
CA GLY A 107 42.99 -36.71 -35.47
C GLY A 107 44.46 -36.73 -35.85
N ASP A 108 44.82 -37.59 -36.80
CA ASP A 108 46.17 -37.64 -37.32
C ASP A 108 46.57 -36.20 -37.71
N PRO A 109 47.53 -35.56 -37.02
CA PRO A 109 47.93 -34.19 -37.33
C PRO A 109 48.70 -34.12 -38.66
N THR A 110 48.91 -35.26 -39.32
CA THR A 110 49.56 -35.30 -40.62
C THR A 110 48.67 -34.67 -41.68
N VAL A 111 49.05 -33.46 -42.10
CA VAL A 111 48.58 -32.86 -43.35
C VAL A 111 48.97 -33.81 -44.48
N LYS A 112 47.99 -34.47 -45.09
CA LYS A 112 48.21 -35.33 -46.27
C LYS A 112 48.10 -34.42 -47.50
N PRO A 113 49.22 -34.05 -48.15
CA PRO A 113 49.17 -33.19 -49.33
C PRO A 113 48.35 -33.86 -50.43
N GLY A 114 47.50 -33.07 -51.08
CA GLY A 114 46.78 -33.50 -52.27
C GLY A 114 47.75 -33.78 -53.43
N PRO A 115 47.31 -34.47 -54.48
CA PRO A 115 48.16 -34.78 -55.64
C PRO A 115 48.76 -33.54 -56.32
N ALA A 116 48.15 -32.36 -56.15
CA ALA A 116 48.63 -31.08 -56.68
C ALA A 116 49.59 -30.31 -55.73
N ASP A 117 49.76 -30.75 -54.48
CA ASP A 117 50.58 -30.06 -53.47
C ASP A 117 52.07 -30.46 -53.53
N TYR A 118 52.45 -31.35 -54.45
CA TYR A 118 53.84 -31.74 -54.66
C TYR A 118 54.51 -30.81 -55.67
N TYR A 119 55.46 -29.98 -55.22
CA TYR A 119 56.31 -29.21 -56.11
C TYR A 119 57.38 -30.12 -56.75
N LEU A 120 57.45 -30.12 -58.07
CA LEU A 120 58.56 -30.75 -58.80
C LEU A 120 59.82 -29.91 -58.59
N GLY A 121 60.78 -30.45 -57.85
CA GLY A 121 62.09 -29.82 -57.66
C GLY A 121 62.74 -29.56 -59.01
N GLN A 122 63.30 -28.36 -59.20
CA GLN A 122 64.05 -28.06 -60.42
C GLN A 122 65.27 -28.96 -60.51
N VAL A 123 65.31 -29.75 -61.58
CA VAL A 123 66.46 -30.55 -61.96
C VAL A 123 67.55 -29.59 -62.45
N ARG A 124 68.72 -29.71 -61.86
CA ARG A 124 69.89 -28.89 -62.14
C ARG A 124 70.69 -29.45 -63.31
#